data_AF-A0A252E8M8-F1
#
_entry.id   AF-A0A252E8M8-F1
#
_cell.length_a   1.000
_cell.length_b   1.000
_cell.length_c   1.000
_cell.angle_alpha   90.00
_cell.angle_beta   90.00
_cell.angle_gamma   90.00
#
_symmetry.space_group_name_H-M   'P 1'
#
loop_
_entity.id
_entity.type
_entity.pdbx_description
1 polymer ?
#
loop_
_entity_poly.entity_id
_entity_poly.type
_entity_poly.pdbx_seq_one_letter_code
_entity_poly.pdbx_strand_id
1 'polypeptide(L)'
;MAHTTVLKSLEADEWFIDSPDLREFVAIVKKISSSTTHNRKETLNALVPHFSALLKKQDWLPQEFAQPNLNSGLGGGIGQWLLYRSQDRSLTIFSLVIPPNSITPVHDHLSWGLVGLYKGRQEETVYRRLDNGELEGRAQLESIGVYKVKTGDIYHLLPPDGDIHSVKATTVFTPSISIHVMGNDTGSILRHQYNPEQGSVRSFRSGYSNAPHQEQRKNHADIR
;
A
#
# COMPACT_ATOMS: atom_id res chain seq x y z
N MET A 1 7.07 -2.57 -21.24
CA MET A 1 8.04 -1.57 -20.74
C MET A 1 7.59 -1.12 -19.35
N ALA A 2 8.48 -1.09 -18.36
CA ALA A 2 8.13 -0.61 -17.02
C ALA A 2 7.86 0.90 -17.09
N HIS A 3 6.59 1.31 -16.98
CA HIS A 3 6.23 2.71 -16.84
C HIS A 3 6.62 3.19 -15.44
N THR A 4 7.89 3.57 -15.26
CA THR A 4 8.33 4.24 -14.04
C THR A 4 7.63 5.60 -13.97
N THR A 5 6.66 5.73 -13.07
CA THR A 5 6.02 7.03 -12.82
C THR A 5 7.02 7.93 -12.11
N VAL A 6 7.56 8.92 -12.81
CA VAL A 6 8.39 9.96 -12.19
C VAL A 6 7.47 10.99 -11.55
N LEU A 7 7.41 10.99 -10.22
CA LEU A 7 6.65 11.98 -9.46
C LEU A 7 7.57 13.14 -9.07
N LYS A 8 7.10 14.38 -9.22
CA LYS A 8 7.83 15.56 -8.74
C LYS A 8 7.81 15.60 -7.21
N SER A 9 8.92 16.03 -6.61
CA SER A 9 8.95 16.36 -5.18
C SER A 9 7.90 17.42 -4.84
N LEU A 10 7.49 17.41 -3.58
CA LEU A 10 6.60 18.38 -2.95
C LEU A 10 7.42 19.54 -2.35
N GLU A 11 6.73 20.59 -1.91
CA GLU A 11 7.36 21.70 -1.18
C GLU A 11 7.85 21.28 0.21
N ALA A 12 7.12 20.39 0.88
CA ALA A 12 7.44 19.87 2.19
C ALA A 12 6.83 18.47 2.39
N ASP A 13 7.19 17.83 3.51
CA ASP A 13 6.46 16.66 4.02
C ASP A 13 5.00 17.02 4.28
N GLU A 14 4.07 16.13 3.91
CA GLU A 14 2.65 16.29 4.20
C GLU A 14 2.22 15.35 5.33
N TRP A 15 1.50 15.94 6.30
CA TRP A 15 0.95 15.26 7.45
C TRP A 15 -0.57 15.39 7.42
N PHE A 16 -1.27 14.26 7.38
CA PHE A 16 -2.72 14.24 7.32
C PHE A 16 -3.36 13.98 8.68
N ILE A 17 -2.56 13.54 9.66
CA ILE A 17 -2.96 13.42 11.06
C ILE A 17 -1.95 14.13 11.95
N ASP A 18 -2.41 14.69 13.06
CA ASP A 18 -1.53 15.19 14.11
C ASP A 18 -1.37 14.13 15.20
N SER A 19 -0.35 13.29 15.05
CA SER A 19 -0.06 12.17 15.95
C SER A 19 1.41 12.17 16.33
N PRO A 20 1.76 12.44 17.61
CA PRO A 20 3.15 12.35 18.08
C PRO A 20 3.77 10.97 17.83
N ASP A 21 2.97 9.91 17.95
CA ASP A 21 3.41 8.53 17.73
C ASP A 21 3.76 8.27 16.26
N LEU A 22 2.95 8.79 15.33
CA LEU A 22 3.28 8.71 13.90
C LEU A 22 4.53 9.54 13.58
N ARG A 23 4.66 10.74 14.17
CA ARG A 23 5.83 11.61 13.95
C ARG A 23 7.13 10.94 14.39
N GLU A 24 7.13 10.34 15.59
CA GLU A 24 8.25 9.56 16.11
C GLU A 24 8.58 8.39 15.17
N PHE A 25 7.56 7.63 14.77
CA PHE A 25 7.75 6.49 13.89
C PHE A 25 8.30 6.88 12.51
N VAL A 26 7.80 7.95 11.89
CA VAL A 26 8.33 8.48 10.62
C VAL A 26 9.80 8.87 10.75
N ALA A 27 10.20 9.53 11.84
CA ALA A 27 11.60 9.87 12.07
C ALA A 27 12.50 8.63 12.15
N ILE A 28 12.03 7.56 12.81
CA ILE A 28 12.70 6.26 12.86
C ILE A 28 12.81 5.65 11.46
N VAL A 29 11.71 5.64 10.68
CA VAL A 29 11.70 5.08 9.31
C VAL A 29 12.68 5.81 8.41
N LYS A 30 12.69 7.15 8.43
CA LYS A 30 13.65 7.95 7.66
C LYS A 30 15.09 7.63 8.06
N LYS A 31 15.39 7.56 9.36
CA LYS A 31 16.73 7.23 9.83
C LYS A 31 17.19 5.85 9.34
N ILE A 32 16.41 4.79 9.59
CA ILE A 32 16.77 3.41 9.21
C ILE A 32 16.84 3.25 7.70
N SER A 33 15.88 3.78 6.95
CA SER A 33 15.86 3.65 5.48
C SER A 33 17.03 4.39 4.82
N SER A 34 17.50 5.49 5.40
CA SER A 34 18.68 6.22 4.91
C SER A 34 20.00 5.49 5.19
N SER A 35 20.08 4.73 6.30
CA SER A 35 21.28 3.95 6.65
C SER A 35 21.34 2.56 6.00
N THR A 36 20.24 2.08 5.40
CA THR A 36 20.13 0.73 4.83
C THR A 36 19.74 0.75 3.34
N THR A 37 20.06 1.81 2.62
CA THR A 37 19.66 2.03 1.22
C THR A 37 20.06 0.91 0.26
N HIS A 38 21.20 0.26 0.51
CA HIS A 38 21.73 -0.83 -0.31
C HIS A 38 21.10 -2.20 -0.01
N ASN A 39 20.31 -2.32 1.06
CA ASN A 39 19.71 -3.58 1.48
C ASN A 39 18.32 -3.36 2.09
N ARG A 40 17.29 -3.41 1.24
CA ARG A 40 15.91 -3.22 1.70
C ARG A 40 15.41 -4.31 2.63
N LYS A 41 15.95 -5.54 2.55
CA LYS A 41 15.62 -6.59 3.52
C LYS A 41 16.09 -6.20 4.93
N GLU A 42 17.25 -5.59 5.04
CA GLU A 42 17.75 -5.04 6.30
C GLU A 42 16.89 -3.86 6.79
N THR A 43 16.49 -2.95 5.89
CA THR A 43 15.51 -1.89 6.22
C THR A 43 14.27 -2.47 6.89
N LEU A 44 13.63 -3.47 6.25
CA LEU A 44 12.39 -4.08 6.75
C LEU A 44 12.61 -4.73 8.13
N ASN A 45 13.63 -5.58 8.26
CA ASN A 45 13.96 -6.26 9.52
C ASN A 45 14.19 -5.28 10.68
N ALA A 46 14.93 -4.19 10.43
CA ALA A 46 15.22 -3.18 11.43
C ALA A 46 13.97 -2.39 11.85
N LEU A 47 12.99 -2.23 10.95
CA LEU A 47 11.75 -1.50 11.23
C LEU A 47 10.70 -2.31 12.00
N VAL A 48 10.69 -3.65 11.89
CA VAL A 48 9.70 -4.53 12.56
C VAL A 48 9.48 -4.20 14.05
N PRO A 49 10.50 -4.09 14.93
CA PRO A 49 10.25 -3.84 16.35
C PRO A 49 9.58 -2.47 16.59
N HIS A 50 9.96 -1.44 15.84
CA HIS A 50 9.39 -0.09 15.95
C HIS A 50 7.96 -0.04 15.42
N PHE A 51 7.71 -0.75 14.31
CA PHE A 51 6.38 -0.82 13.73
C PHE A 51 5.43 -1.62 14.63
N SER A 52 5.90 -2.72 15.21
CA SER A 52 5.16 -3.49 16.22
C SER A 52 4.81 -2.64 17.45
N ALA A 53 5.71 -1.75 17.87
CA ALA A 53 5.43 -0.82 18.96
C ALA A 53 4.31 0.17 18.60
N LEU A 54 4.34 0.77 17.40
CA LEU A 54 3.27 1.67 16.93
C LEU A 54 1.91 0.95 16.85
N LEU A 55 1.87 -0.27 16.31
CA LEU A 55 0.62 -1.05 16.17
C LEU A 55 -0.04 -1.39 17.52
N LYS A 56 0.74 -1.41 18.62
CA LYS A 56 0.22 -1.66 19.98
C LYS A 56 -0.34 -0.40 20.64
N LYS A 57 0.02 0.79 20.17
CA LYS A 57 -0.49 2.06 20.70
C LYS A 57 -1.97 2.20 20.32
N GLN A 58 -2.77 2.66 21.26
CA GLN A 58 -4.17 2.99 21.03
C GLN A 58 -4.32 4.48 20.68
N ASP A 59 -5.44 4.83 20.06
CA ASP A 59 -5.90 6.22 19.85
C ASP A 59 -4.99 7.15 19.03
N TRP A 60 -3.87 6.65 18.48
CA TRP A 60 -2.99 7.44 17.62
C TRP A 60 -3.54 7.61 16.18
N LEU A 61 -4.43 6.71 15.75
CA LEU A 61 -5.10 6.77 14.45
C LEU A 61 -6.51 7.38 14.62
N PRO A 62 -6.77 8.59 14.08
CA PRO A 62 -8.09 9.20 14.19
C PRO A 62 -9.18 8.38 13.49
N GLN A 63 -10.39 8.43 14.04
CA GLN A 63 -11.51 7.59 13.59
C GLN A 63 -11.85 7.76 12.10
N GLU A 64 -11.69 8.95 11.53
CA GLU A 64 -11.95 9.22 10.11
C GLU A 64 -11.02 8.44 9.17
N PHE A 65 -9.76 8.21 9.58
CA PHE A 65 -8.77 7.40 8.87
C PHE A 65 -8.95 5.89 9.12
N ALA A 66 -9.98 5.51 9.87
CA ALA A 66 -10.36 4.14 10.20
C ALA A 66 -11.73 3.75 9.60
N GLN A 67 -12.30 4.58 8.71
CA GLN A 67 -13.59 4.30 8.07
C GLN A 67 -13.48 3.66 6.67
N PRO A 68 -14.43 2.79 6.30
CA PRO A 68 -14.67 2.44 4.90
C PRO A 68 -14.88 3.67 4.02
N ASN A 69 -14.59 3.55 2.72
CA ASN A 69 -14.87 4.59 1.73
C ASN A 69 -15.49 3.99 0.46
N LEU A 70 -16.79 4.24 0.26
CA LEU A 70 -17.54 3.78 -0.91
C LEU A 70 -17.05 4.38 -2.23
N ASN A 71 -16.37 5.53 -2.18
CA ASN A 71 -15.91 6.26 -3.36
C ASN A 71 -14.45 5.95 -3.74
N SER A 72 -13.85 4.94 -3.12
CA SER A 72 -12.44 4.58 -3.36
C SER A 72 -12.23 3.87 -4.70
N GLY A 73 -11.11 4.19 -5.36
CA GLY A 73 -10.69 3.55 -6.61
C GLY A 73 -10.29 2.07 -6.48
N LEU A 74 -10.16 1.55 -5.26
CA LEU A 74 -9.89 0.12 -5.00
C LEU A 74 -11.16 -0.75 -5.08
N GLY A 75 -12.35 -0.14 -5.10
CA GLY A 75 -13.63 -0.86 -5.10
C GLY A 75 -14.03 -1.41 -3.72
N GLY A 76 -15.23 -1.99 -3.65
CA GLY A 76 -15.70 -2.73 -2.45
C GLY A 76 -15.82 -1.91 -1.16
N GLY A 77 -15.84 -0.57 -1.23
CA GLY A 77 -15.85 0.28 -0.04
C GLY A 77 -14.50 0.38 0.70
N ILE A 78 -13.41 -0.06 0.08
CA ILE A 78 -12.08 -0.11 0.70
C ILE A 78 -11.51 1.30 0.85
N GLY A 79 -11.35 1.77 2.08
CA GLY A 79 -10.70 3.06 2.37
C GLY A 79 -9.18 2.95 2.32
N GLN A 80 -8.52 3.76 1.51
CA GLN A 80 -7.06 3.95 1.57
C GLN A 80 -6.78 5.40 1.99
N TRP A 81 -6.38 5.62 3.24
CA TRP A 81 -6.24 6.96 3.82
C TRP A 81 -4.77 7.30 4.05
N LEU A 82 -4.27 8.31 3.35
CA LEU A 82 -2.91 8.79 3.51
C LEU A 82 -2.75 9.43 4.88
N LEU A 83 -1.77 8.97 5.67
CA LEU A 83 -1.44 9.53 6.98
C LEU A 83 -0.23 10.46 6.89
N TYR A 84 0.76 10.06 6.09
CA TYR A 84 2.01 10.78 5.89
C TYR A 84 2.55 10.54 4.49
N ARG A 85 3.12 11.59 3.89
CA ARG A 85 3.88 11.54 2.64
C ARG A 85 5.15 12.39 2.75
N SER A 86 6.29 11.81 2.42
CA SER A 86 7.55 12.54 2.40
C SER A 86 7.64 13.50 1.23
N GLN A 87 8.38 14.59 1.42
CA GLN A 87 8.61 15.63 0.42
C GLN A 87 9.13 15.05 -0.91
N ASP A 88 10.08 14.13 -0.84
CA ASP A 88 10.71 13.46 -1.99
C ASP A 88 9.90 12.26 -2.52
N ARG A 89 8.74 11.97 -1.91
CA ARG A 89 7.85 10.85 -2.24
C ARG A 89 8.49 9.46 -2.13
N SER A 90 9.60 9.34 -1.40
CA SER A 90 10.26 8.06 -1.10
C SER A 90 9.64 7.31 0.07
N LEU A 91 8.69 7.92 0.79
CA LEU A 91 7.99 7.30 1.91
C LEU A 91 6.53 7.74 1.95
N THR A 92 5.62 6.76 2.02
CA THR A 92 4.24 6.99 2.45
C THR A 92 3.84 6.06 3.58
N ILE A 93 3.00 6.56 4.47
CA ILE A 93 2.32 5.75 5.49
C ILE A 93 0.83 5.98 5.33
N PHE A 94 0.05 4.91 5.22
CA PHE A 94 -1.41 4.98 5.06
C PHE A 94 -2.12 3.88 5.84
N SER A 95 -3.38 4.11 6.18
CA SER A 95 -4.27 3.05 6.63
C SER A 95 -5.06 2.48 5.45
N LEU A 96 -5.18 1.16 5.40
CA LEU A 96 -6.06 0.44 4.49
C LEU A 96 -7.18 -0.18 5.32
N VAL A 97 -8.42 0.23 5.03
CA VAL A 97 -9.64 -0.15 5.72
C VAL A 97 -10.47 -1.01 4.79
N ILE A 98 -10.51 -2.31 5.04
CA ILE A 98 -11.25 -3.29 4.23
C ILE A 98 -12.57 -3.60 4.95
N PRO A 99 -13.74 -3.34 4.34
CA PRO A 99 -15.03 -3.67 4.95
C PRO A 99 -15.20 -5.17 5.19
N PRO A 100 -16.09 -5.59 6.10
CA PRO A 100 -16.38 -6.99 6.32
C PRO A 100 -16.64 -7.75 5.02
N ASN A 101 -16.07 -8.95 4.91
CA ASN A 101 -16.18 -9.85 3.75
C ASN A 101 -15.69 -9.27 2.39
N SER A 102 -15.09 -8.09 2.38
CA SER A 102 -14.52 -7.49 1.16
C SER A 102 -13.08 -7.96 0.95
N ILE A 103 -12.63 -7.91 -0.30
CA ILE A 103 -11.30 -8.33 -0.73
C ILE A 103 -10.71 -7.27 -1.67
N THR A 104 -9.42 -7.00 -1.55
CA THR A 104 -8.71 -6.18 -2.54
C THR A 104 -8.63 -6.94 -3.86
N PRO A 105 -8.49 -6.25 -5.00
CA PRO A 105 -7.94 -6.90 -6.18
C PRO A 105 -6.58 -7.57 -5.90
N VAL A 106 -6.16 -8.49 -6.77
CA VAL A 106 -4.76 -8.93 -6.80
C VAL A 106 -3.92 -7.78 -7.36
N HIS A 107 -2.87 -7.37 -6.66
CA HIS A 107 -2.07 -6.21 -7.03
C HIS A 107 -0.62 -6.30 -6.55
N ASP A 108 0.24 -5.46 -7.12
CA ASP A 108 1.63 -5.25 -6.70
C ASP A 108 1.86 -3.83 -6.15
N HIS A 109 3.05 -3.57 -5.62
CA HIS A 109 3.43 -2.27 -5.03
C HIS A 109 4.66 -1.65 -5.66
N LEU A 110 5.52 -2.46 -6.31
CA LEU A 110 6.75 -2.01 -6.97
C LEU A 110 7.72 -1.27 -6.02
N SER A 111 7.65 -1.60 -4.73
CA SER A 111 8.48 -1.02 -3.68
C SER A 111 8.62 -1.99 -2.51
N TRP A 112 9.69 -1.82 -1.73
CA TRP A 112 9.72 -2.38 -0.39
C TRP A 112 8.59 -1.79 0.46
N GLY A 113 8.09 -2.58 1.41
CA GLY A 113 7.10 -2.12 2.37
C GLY A 113 6.89 -3.05 3.57
N LEU A 114 6.27 -2.50 4.62
CA LEU A 114 5.76 -3.25 5.77
C LEU A 114 4.26 -3.06 5.84
N VAL A 115 3.53 -4.16 6.03
CA VAL A 115 2.11 -4.13 6.34
C VAL A 115 1.90 -4.71 7.72
N GLY A 116 1.17 -3.98 8.56
CA GLY A 116 0.91 -4.33 9.94
C GLY A 116 -0.57 -4.27 10.25
N LEU A 117 -1.14 -5.35 10.76
CA LEU A 117 -2.57 -5.38 11.04
C LEU A 117 -2.86 -4.64 12.36
N TYR A 118 -3.56 -3.52 12.28
CA TYR A 118 -3.88 -2.68 13.44
C TYR A 118 -5.18 -3.12 14.12
N LYS A 119 -6.21 -3.47 13.36
CA LYS A 119 -7.51 -3.90 13.90
C LYS A 119 -8.17 -4.96 13.01
N GLY A 120 -8.80 -5.94 13.65
CA GLY A 120 -9.59 -6.97 12.97
C GLY A 120 -8.77 -8.20 12.58
N ARG A 121 -9.13 -8.81 11.45
CA ARG A 121 -8.55 -10.05 10.94
C ARG A 121 -8.56 -10.01 9.43
N GLN A 122 -7.47 -10.46 8.82
CA GLN A 122 -7.34 -10.56 7.37
C GLN A 122 -6.85 -11.94 6.97
N GLU A 123 -7.01 -12.25 5.69
CA GLU A 123 -6.37 -13.35 5.00
C GLU A 123 -5.65 -12.78 3.79
N GLU A 124 -4.35 -13.06 3.68
CA GLU A 124 -3.51 -12.65 2.56
C GLU A 124 -3.29 -13.85 1.65
N THR A 125 -3.55 -13.68 0.35
CA THR A 125 -3.15 -14.65 -0.68
C THR A 125 -1.99 -14.07 -1.48
N VAL A 126 -0.85 -14.75 -1.48
CA VAL A 126 0.38 -14.30 -2.16
C VAL A 126 0.53 -15.05 -3.48
N TYR A 127 0.95 -14.34 -4.51
CA TYR A 127 1.12 -14.87 -5.86
C TYR A 127 2.57 -14.69 -6.35
N ARG A 128 3.01 -15.61 -7.21
CA ARG A 128 4.23 -15.47 -8.02
C ARG A 128 3.85 -15.28 -9.48
N ARG A 129 4.49 -14.33 -10.16
CA ARG A 129 4.38 -14.19 -11.61
C ARG A 129 5.23 -15.24 -12.31
N LEU A 130 4.65 -15.92 -13.31
CA LEU A 130 5.30 -17.00 -14.05
C LEU A 130 5.81 -16.56 -15.43
N ASP A 131 5.24 -15.50 -16.01
CA ASP A 131 5.70 -14.92 -17.28
C ASP A 131 6.73 -13.80 -17.09
N ASN A 132 7.37 -13.39 -18.18
CA ASN A 132 8.38 -12.33 -18.23
C ASN A 132 7.80 -10.92 -18.43
N GLY A 133 6.48 -10.77 -18.57
CA GLY A 133 5.80 -9.49 -18.79
C GLY A 133 6.02 -8.85 -20.15
N GLU A 134 6.39 -9.61 -21.17
CA GLU A 134 6.56 -9.10 -22.54
C GLU A 134 5.23 -8.84 -23.26
N LEU A 135 4.20 -9.63 -22.98
CA LEU A 135 2.89 -9.47 -23.63
C LEU A 135 2.02 -8.50 -22.85
N GLU A 136 1.73 -7.35 -23.47
CA GLU A 136 0.87 -6.32 -22.89
C GLU A 136 -0.50 -6.88 -22.51
N GLY A 137 -1.00 -6.47 -21.34
CA GLY A 137 -2.31 -6.90 -20.84
C GLY A 137 -2.36 -8.34 -20.30
N ARG A 138 -1.26 -9.11 -20.35
CA ARG A 138 -1.22 -10.52 -19.95
C ARG A 138 -0.29 -10.76 -18.76
N ALA A 139 -0.72 -11.62 -17.85
CA ALA A 139 0.08 -12.10 -16.73
C ALA A 139 -0.42 -13.46 -16.26
N GLN A 140 0.50 -14.42 -16.10
CA GLN A 140 0.24 -15.72 -15.51
C GLN A 140 0.72 -15.71 -14.06
N LEU A 141 -0.20 -15.95 -13.13
CA LEU A 141 0.09 -15.95 -11.70
C LEU A 141 -0.17 -17.34 -11.10
N GLU A 142 0.71 -17.77 -10.21
CA GLU A 142 0.53 -18.93 -9.34
C GLU A 142 0.27 -18.45 -7.92
N SER A 143 -0.77 -18.96 -7.25
CA SER A 143 -0.94 -18.76 -5.80
C SER A 143 0.08 -19.61 -5.05
N ILE A 144 0.92 -18.96 -4.25
CA ILE A 144 2.02 -19.62 -3.53
C ILE A 144 1.78 -19.74 -2.03
N GLY A 145 0.69 -19.14 -1.52
CA GLY A 145 0.33 -19.26 -0.11
C GLY A 145 -0.89 -18.45 0.27
N VAL A 146 -1.58 -18.90 1.32
CA VAL A 146 -2.68 -18.20 1.98
C VAL A 146 -2.37 -18.12 3.46
N TYR A 147 -2.34 -16.91 4.01
CA TYR A 147 -1.88 -16.63 5.36
C TYR A 147 -2.95 -15.89 6.16
N LYS A 148 -3.25 -16.39 7.36
CA LYS A 148 -4.14 -15.71 8.31
C LYS A 148 -3.37 -14.63 9.04
N VAL A 149 -3.88 -13.40 9.02
CA VAL A 149 -3.26 -12.24 9.67
C VAL A 149 -4.19 -11.77 10.81
N LYS A 150 -3.66 -11.67 12.03
CA LYS A 150 -4.36 -11.13 13.22
C LYS A 150 -3.71 -9.82 13.68
N THR A 151 -4.43 -9.03 14.47
CA THR A 151 -3.91 -7.77 15.04
C THR A 151 -2.51 -7.95 15.62
N GLY A 152 -1.60 -7.05 15.24
CA GLY A 152 -0.19 -7.04 15.63
C GLY A 152 0.74 -7.84 14.72
N ASP A 153 0.21 -8.70 13.84
CA ASP A 153 1.02 -9.40 12.84
C ASP A 153 1.55 -8.39 11.80
N ILE A 154 2.77 -8.64 11.33
CA ILE A 154 3.48 -7.84 10.34
C ILE A 154 4.00 -8.78 9.25
N TYR A 155 3.88 -8.36 7.99
CA TYR A 155 4.51 -9.03 6.85
C TYR A 155 5.24 -8.04 5.95
N HIS A 156 6.17 -8.58 5.15
CA HIS A 156 7.10 -7.83 4.33
C HIS A 156 6.67 -7.85 2.86
N LEU A 157 6.80 -6.72 2.20
CA LEU A 157 6.71 -6.59 0.75
C LEU A 157 8.12 -6.30 0.22
N LEU A 158 8.68 -7.16 -0.65
CA LEU A 158 10.02 -6.99 -1.18
C LEU A 158 10.14 -7.50 -2.63
N PRO A 159 9.74 -6.69 -3.63
CA PRO A 159 9.73 -7.10 -5.03
C PRO A 159 11.09 -7.65 -5.51
N PRO A 160 11.09 -8.61 -6.46
CA PRO A 160 9.91 -9.15 -7.13
C PRO A 160 9.14 -10.19 -6.29
N ASP A 161 9.77 -10.75 -5.26
CA ASP A 161 9.18 -11.83 -4.46
C ASP A 161 8.25 -11.30 -3.36
N GLY A 162 7.06 -11.87 -3.22
CA GLY A 162 6.12 -11.46 -2.17
C GLY A 162 5.53 -10.05 -2.34
N ASP A 163 5.57 -9.48 -3.55
CA ASP A 163 4.93 -8.18 -3.85
C ASP A 163 3.49 -8.32 -4.38
N ILE A 164 3.18 -9.43 -5.05
CA ILE A 164 1.87 -9.64 -5.67
C ILE A 164 0.96 -10.37 -4.69
N HIS A 165 -0.11 -9.72 -4.24
CA HIS A 165 -1.05 -10.33 -3.29
C HIS A 165 -2.49 -9.83 -3.42
N SER A 166 -3.41 -10.49 -2.73
CA SER A 166 -4.73 -9.96 -2.40
C SER A 166 -5.00 -10.13 -0.91
N VAL A 167 -5.79 -9.21 -0.34
CA VAL A 167 -6.09 -9.19 1.10
C VAL A 167 -7.60 -9.16 1.30
N LYS A 168 -8.11 -10.11 2.07
CA LYS A 168 -9.53 -10.24 2.42
C LYS A 168 -9.73 -9.93 3.90
N ALA A 169 -10.71 -9.10 4.23
CA ALA A 169 -11.18 -8.99 5.61
C ALA A 169 -11.96 -10.26 5.98
N THR A 170 -11.54 -10.93 7.06
CA THR A 170 -12.21 -12.14 7.60
C THR A 170 -13.06 -11.82 8.84
N THR A 171 -13.28 -10.54 9.11
CA THR A 171 -14.21 -10.03 10.12
C THR A 171 -15.64 -9.99 9.58
N VAL A 172 -16.62 -10.15 10.49
CA VAL A 172 -18.05 -10.26 10.14
C VAL A 172 -18.79 -8.92 10.21
N PHE A 173 -18.58 -8.14 11.28
CA PHE A 173 -19.38 -6.93 11.55
C PHE A 173 -18.59 -5.63 11.50
N THR A 174 -17.25 -5.70 11.59
CA THR A 174 -16.39 -4.52 11.68
C THR A 174 -15.33 -4.56 10.59
N PRO A 175 -14.93 -3.39 10.04
CA PRO A 175 -13.86 -3.35 9.06
C PRO A 175 -12.53 -3.79 9.68
N SER A 176 -11.65 -4.33 8.84
CA SER A 176 -10.27 -4.63 9.21
C SER A 176 -9.36 -3.51 8.74
N ILE A 177 -8.43 -3.08 9.60
CA ILE A 177 -7.58 -1.92 9.40
C ILE A 177 -6.12 -2.37 9.48
N SER A 178 -5.39 -2.20 8.39
CA SER A 178 -3.93 -2.40 8.34
C SER A 178 -3.23 -1.07 8.11
N ILE A 179 -2.04 -0.90 8.70
CA ILE A 179 -1.14 0.22 8.41
C ILE A 179 -0.09 -0.26 7.42
N HIS A 180 0.20 0.57 6.43
CA HIS A 180 1.14 0.29 5.36
C HIS A 180 2.24 1.33 5.41
N VAL A 181 3.49 0.87 5.40
CA VAL A 181 4.70 1.71 5.32
C VAL A 181 5.37 1.36 4.00
N MET A 182 5.38 2.30 3.06
CA MET A 182 5.81 2.03 1.68
C MET A 182 6.96 2.94 1.27
N GLY A 183 7.97 2.35 0.62
CA GLY A 183 9.13 3.04 0.06
C GLY A 183 8.89 3.85 -1.21
N ASN A 184 7.63 4.20 -1.48
CA ASN A 184 7.20 5.04 -2.60
C ASN A 184 5.88 5.73 -2.25
N ASP A 185 5.40 6.60 -3.14
CA ASP A 185 4.04 7.14 -3.11
C ASP A 185 3.06 6.19 -3.80
N THR A 186 2.73 5.09 -3.11
CA THR A 186 1.96 3.96 -3.64
C THR A 186 0.62 4.37 -4.25
N GLY A 187 -0.05 5.36 -3.66
CA GLY A 187 -1.32 5.88 -4.16
C GLY A 187 -1.18 6.70 -5.44
N SER A 188 0.01 7.24 -5.71
CA SER A 188 0.25 8.15 -6.84
C SER A 188 1.07 7.53 -7.97
N ILE A 189 1.57 6.30 -7.85
CA ILE A 189 2.26 5.63 -8.97
C ILE A 189 1.30 4.81 -9.82
N LEU A 190 1.65 4.59 -11.10
CA LEU A 190 1.06 3.50 -11.87
C LEU A 190 1.71 2.17 -11.45
N ARG A 191 0.87 1.22 -11.07
CA ARG A 191 1.22 -0.15 -10.71
C ARG A 191 0.20 -1.11 -11.31
N HIS A 192 0.17 -2.37 -10.92
CA HIS A 192 -0.60 -3.38 -11.63
C HIS A 192 -1.70 -4.00 -10.78
N GLN A 193 -2.86 -4.16 -11.41
CA GLN A 193 -3.93 -5.01 -10.94
C GLN A 193 -4.01 -6.24 -11.84
N TYR A 194 -4.06 -7.42 -11.23
CA TYR A 194 -4.06 -8.70 -11.90
C TYR A 194 -5.42 -9.38 -11.77
N ASN A 195 -5.77 -10.16 -12.79
CA ASN A 195 -6.84 -11.15 -12.74
C ASN A 195 -6.22 -12.53 -13.03
N PRO A 196 -5.91 -13.32 -11.98
CA PRO A 196 -5.30 -14.63 -12.15
C PRO A 196 -6.14 -15.59 -13.01
N GLU A 197 -7.47 -15.57 -12.87
CA GLU A 197 -8.37 -16.46 -13.61
C GLU A 197 -8.37 -16.17 -15.12
N GLN A 198 -8.30 -14.89 -15.49
CA GLN A 198 -8.26 -14.47 -16.89
C GLN A 198 -6.85 -14.42 -17.48
N GLY A 199 -5.83 -14.58 -16.65
CA GLY A 199 -4.43 -14.43 -17.05
C GLY A 199 -4.12 -13.02 -17.57
N SER A 200 -4.74 -12.00 -16.99
CA SER A 200 -4.65 -10.61 -17.46
C SER A 200 -4.11 -9.66 -16.39
N VAL A 201 -3.46 -8.59 -16.84
CA VAL A 201 -2.95 -7.51 -16.00
C VAL A 201 -3.33 -6.17 -16.61
N ARG A 202 -3.61 -5.18 -15.77
CA ARG A 202 -3.80 -3.79 -16.22
C ARG A 202 -3.08 -2.83 -15.30
N SER A 203 -2.60 -1.73 -15.85
CA SER A 203 -2.09 -0.63 -15.03
C SER A 203 -3.24 0.08 -14.32
N PHE A 204 -2.99 0.48 -13.08
CA PHE A 204 -3.92 1.28 -12.31
C PHE A 204 -3.17 2.18 -11.31
N ARG A 205 -3.90 3.15 -10.77
CA ARG A 205 -3.45 4.03 -9.69
C ARG A 205 -4.51 3.97 -8.60
N SER A 206 -4.14 3.60 -7.37
CA SER A 206 -5.14 3.44 -6.31
C SER A 206 -5.66 4.78 -5.77
N GLY A 207 -4.85 5.85 -5.85
CA GLY A 207 -5.15 7.12 -5.22
C GLY A 207 -5.17 7.03 -3.69
N TYR A 208 -5.60 8.12 -3.05
CA TYR A 208 -5.94 8.14 -1.63
C TYR A 208 -7.32 8.76 -1.46
N SER A 209 -8.04 8.28 -0.45
CA SER A 209 -9.40 8.72 -0.11
C SER A 209 -9.46 10.21 0.26
N ASN A 210 -8.40 10.72 0.87
CA ASN A 210 -8.24 12.10 1.35
C ASN A 210 -7.25 12.94 0.54
N ALA A 211 -6.59 12.34 -0.45
CA ALA A 211 -5.63 13.02 -1.31
C ALA A 211 -5.73 12.46 -2.75
N PRO A 212 -6.87 12.67 -3.42
CA PRO A 212 -7.05 12.16 -4.78
C PRO A 212 -6.00 12.78 -5.70
N HIS A 213 -5.45 11.96 -6.59
CA HIS A 213 -4.48 12.43 -7.56
C HIS A 213 -5.17 13.43 -8.49
N GLN A 214 -4.71 14.70 -8.48
CA GLN A 214 -5.09 15.65 -9.51
C GLN A 214 -4.48 15.17 -10.82
N GLU A 215 -5.27 14.58 -11.71
CA GLU A 215 -4.84 14.40 -13.09
C GLU A 215 -4.39 15.76 -13.62
N GLN A 216 -3.13 15.85 -14.06
CA GLN A 216 -2.79 16.88 -15.02
C GLN A 216 -3.68 16.60 -16.22
N ARG A 217 -4.78 17.36 -16.36
CA ARG A 217 -5.56 17.39 -17.59
C ARG A 217 -4.57 17.80 -18.68
N LYS A 218 -4.06 16.82 -19.43
CA LYS A 218 -3.50 17.11 -20.74
C LYS A 218 -4.70 17.55 -21.56
N ASN A 219 -4.87 18.87 -21.68
CA ASN A 219 -5.64 19.47 -22.74
C ASN A 219 -5.08 18.89 -24.05
N HIS A 220 -5.71 17.85 -24.57
CA HIS A 220 -5.63 17.56 -26.00
C HIS A 220 -6.50 18.62 -26.65
N ALA A 221 -5.90 19.81 -26.81
CA ALA A 221 -6.41 20.78 -27.76
C ALA A 221 -6.16 20.20 -29.16
N ASP A 222 -7.22 20.22 -29.95
CA ASP A 222 -7.34 19.79 -31.33
C ASP A 222 -6.08 20.04 -32.17
N ILE A 223 -5.65 19.02 -32.89
CA ILE A 223 -4.99 19.20 -34.18
C ILE A 223 -5.95 18.65 -35.23
N ARG A 224 -6.66 19.58 -35.87
CA ARG A 224 -7.21 19.41 -37.22
C ARG A 224 -6.08 19.42 -38.23
#